data_AF-A0A2V7URY1-F1
#
_entry.id   AF-A0A2V7URY1-F1
#
_cell.length_a   1.000
_cell.length_b   1.000
_cell.length_c   1.000
_cell.angle_alpha   90.00
_cell.angle_beta   90.00
_cell.angle_gamma   90.00
#
_symmetry.space_group_name_H-M   'P 1'
#
loop_
_entity.id
_entity.type
_entity.pdbx_description
1 polymer ?
#
loop_
_entity_poly.entity_id
_entity_poly.type
_entity_poly.pdbx_seq_one_letter_code
_entity_poly.pdbx_strand_id
1 'polypeptide(L)' 'MVSEIKLYNEAKVSEGRRQKDLYERLKEDIERGRQMYAERVPGSVRDSTNYFYDELVRILAGGDAGALGPM' A
#
# COMPACT_ATOMS: atom_id res chain seq x y z
N MET A 1 -2.57 5.84 -7.35
CA MET A 1 -3.24 5.46 -6.09
C MET A 1 -3.13 3.95 -5.91
N VAL A 2 -3.32 3.41 -4.72
CA VAL A 2 -2.91 2.04 -4.34
C VAL A 2 -3.45 0.95 -5.30
N SER A 3 -4.61 1.17 -5.91
CA SER A 3 -5.18 0.34 -6.98
C SER A 3 -4.28 0.20 -8.23
N GLU A 4 -3.58 1.25 -8.62
CA GLU A 4 -2.62 1.22 -9.74
C GLU A 4 -1.40 0.37 -9.40
N ILE A 5 -0.91 0.45 -8.16
CA ILE A 5 0.19 -0.40 -7.68
C ILE A 5 -0.20 -1.87 -7.85
N LYS A 6 -1.42 -2.23 -7.47
CA LYS A 6 -1.94 -3.59 -7.65
C LYS A 6 -1.99 -3.98 -9.12
N LEU A 7 -2.57 -3.14 -9.97
CA LEU A 7 -2.76 -3.40 -11.40
C LEU A 7 -1.43 -3.69 -12.10
N TYR A 8 -0.37 -2.94 -11.78
CA TYR A 8 0.94 -3.11 -12.42
C TYR A 8 1.81 -4.20 -11.77
N ASN A 9 1.47 -4.65 -10.56
CA ASN A 9 2.29 -5.58 -9.80
C ASN A 9 1.52 -6.82 -9.31
N GLU A 10 0.47 -7.27 -10.02
CA GLU A 10 -0.39 -8.37 -9.56
C GLU A 10 0.38 -9.64 -9.13
N ALA A 11 1.39 -10.03 -9.90
CA ALA A 11 2.24 -11.17 -9.57
C ALA A 11 3.01 -10.97 -8.26
N LYS A 12 3.61 -9.79 -8.06
CA LYS A 12 4.33 -9.45 -6.82
C LYS A 12 3.37 -9.32 -5.64
N VAL A 13 2.15 -8.80 -5.85
CA VAL A 13 1.12 -8.73 -4.80
C VAL A 13 0.71 -10.13 -4.35
N SER A 14 0.43 -11.02 -5.31
CA SER A 14 0.07 -12.40 -5.00
C SER A 14 1.20 -13.12 -4.25
N GLU A 15 2.44 -12.96 -4.71
CA GLU A 15 3.61 -13.54 -4.06
C GLU A 15 3.80 -12.97 -2.65
N GLY A 16 3.71 -11.65 -2.50
CA GLY A 16 3.95 -11.00 -1.22
C GLY A 16 2.87 -11.27 -0.18
N ARG A 17 1.63 -11.52 -0.59
CA ARG A 17 0.60 -12.04 0.33
C ARG A 17 0.96 -13.43 0.86
N ARG A 18 1.49 -14.28 0.00
CA ARG A 18 1.87 -15.66 0.37
C ARG A 18 3.09 -15.66 1.29
N GLN A 19 4.09 -14.83 1.00
CA GLN A 19 5.31 -14.72 1.78
C GLN A 19 5.19 -13.78 2.99
N LYS A 20 4.11 -12.99 3.07
CA LYS A 20 3.91 -11.92 4.05
C LYS A 20 5.07 -10.92 4.05
N ASP A 21 5.45 -10.46 2.86
CA ASP A 21 6.55 -9.52 2.62
C ASP A 21 6.14 -8.34 1.71
N LEU A 22 4.83 -8.09 1.55
CA LEU A 22 4.27 -7.13 0.59
C LEU A 22 4.89 -5.73 0.68
N TYR A 23 5.13 -5.24 1.90
CA TYR A 23 5.66 -3.89 2.09
C TYR A 23 7.08 -3.76 1.56
N GLU A 24 7.94 -4.73 1.86
CA GLU A 24 9.32 -4.76 1.37
C GLU A 24 9.35 -4.98 -0.14
N ARG A 25 8.57 -5.94 -0.63
CA ARG A 25 8.52 -6.32 -2.06
C ARG A 25 8.03 -5.21 -2.98
N LEU A 26 7.11 -4.38 -2.50
CA LEU A 26 6.53 -3.26 -3.26
C LEU A 26 6.95 -1.90 -2.72
N LYS A 27 8.04 -1.84 -1.93
CA LYS A 27 8.47 -0.63 -1.22
C LYS A 27 8.54 0.61 -2.13
N GLU A 28 9.18 0.48 -3.29
CA GLU A 28 9.33 1.61 -4.21
C GLU A 28 7.99 2.12 -4.76
N ASP A 29 7.10 1.20 -5.14
CA ASP A 29 5.77 1.56 -5.66
C ASP A 29 4.88 2.15 -4.57
N ILE A 30 4.95 1.60 -3.35
CA ILE A 30 4.23 2.07 -2.18
C ILE A 30 4.67 3.48 -1.81
N GLU A 31 5.97 3.74 -1.73
CA GLU A 31 6.50 5.05 -1.37
C GLU A 31 6.21 6.10 -2.45
N ARG A 32 6.28 5.72 -3.74
CA ARG A 32 5.82 6.60 -4.83
C ARG A 32 4.33 6.91 -4.72
N GLY A 33 3.51 5.90 -4.44
CA GLY A 33 2.08 6.06 -4.21
C GLY A 33 1.78 6.98 -3.01
N ARG A 34 2.57 6.85 -1.94
CA ARG A 34 2.49 7.68 -0.73
C ARG A 34 2.84 9.12 -1.06
N GLN A 35 3.88 9.37 -1.85
CA GLN A 35 4.26 10.72 -2.28
C GLN A 35 3.16 11.37 -3.13
N MET A 36 2.58 10.65 -4.10
CA MET A 36 1.48 11.19 -4.92
C MET A 36 0.23 11.49 -4.08
N TYR A 37 -0.08 10.62 -3.12
CA TYR A 37 -1.12 10.90 -2.11
C TYR A 37 -0.73 12.14 -1.27
N ALA A 38 0.57 12.25 -0.95
CA ALA A 38 1.21 13.36 -0.25
C ALA A 38 1.32 14.67 -1.07
N GLU A 39 0.91 14.68 -2.33
CA GLU A 39 0.77 15.90 -3.13
C GLU A 39 -0.70 16.29 -3.35
N ARG A 40 -1.60 15.29 -3.41
CA ARG A 40 -3.02 15.51 -3.80
C ARG A 40 -3.98 15.78 -2.63
N VAL A 41 -3.60 15.42 -1.41
CA VAL A 41 -4.50 15.46 -0.24
C VAL A 41 -4.10 16.55 0.77
N PRO A 42 -4.96 17.50 1.17
CA PRO A 42 -4.57 18.51 2.16
C PRO A 42 -4.03 17.89 3.46
N GLY A 43 -3.01 18.50 4.07
CA GLY A 43 -2.37 17.98 5.30
C GLY A 43 -3.35 17.71 6.45
N SER A 44 -4.36 18.58 6.61
CA SER A 44 -5.44 18.42 7.59
C SER A 44 -6.22 17.10 7.46
N VAL A 45 -6.31 16.52 6.26
CA VAL A 45 -6.96 15.23 6.02
C VAL A 45 -6.00 14.07 6.34
N ARG A 46 -4.70 14.24 6.05
CA ARG A 46 -3.65 13.24 6.34
C ARG A 46 -3.41 13.05 7.82
N ASP A 47 -3.39 14.14 8.58
CA ASP A 47 -3.09 14.10 10.01
C ASP A 47 -4.25 13.50 10.82
N SER A 48 -5.47 13.51 10.26
CA SER A 48 -6.65 12.95 10.90
C SER A 48 -6.91 11.47 10.55
N THR A 49 -6.32 10.94 9.47
CA THR A 49 -6.65 9.59 8.98
C THR A 49 -5.47 8.82 8.40
N ASN A 50 -5.39 7.52 8.72
CA ASN A 50 -4.45 6.57 8.11
C ASN A 50 -4.91 6.04 6.74
N TYR A 51 -5.66 6.85 5.97
CA TYR A 51 -6.36 6.41 4.78
C TYR A 51 -5.46 5.69 3.75
N PHE A 52 -4.23 6.19 3.55
CA PHE A 52 -3.30 5.54 2.65
C PHE A 52 -2.94 4.11 3.09
N TYR A 53 -2.72 3.92 4.40
CA TYR A 53 -2.46 2.61 4.99
C TYR A 53 -3.70 1.72 4.88
N ASP A 54 -4.90 2.25 5.15
CA ASP A 54 -6.16 1.51 5.04
C ASP A 54 -6.39 1.01 3.61
N GLU A 55 -6.09 1.83 2.60
CA GLU A 55 -6.12 1.39 1.21
C GLU A 55 -5.06 0.33 0.91
N LEU A 56 -3.88 0.45 1.50
CA LEU A 56 -2.79 -0.53 1.36
C LEU A 56 -3.22 -1.90 1.88
N VAL A 57 -3.83 -1.95 3.06
CA VAL A 57 -4.40 -3.17 3.64
C VAL A 57 -5.53 -3.70 2.77
N ARG A 58 -6.50 -2.84 2.44
CA ARG A 58 -7.71 -3.24 1.70
C ARG A 58 -7.38 -3.77 0.30
N ILE A 59 -6.50 -3.09 -0.42
CA ILE A 59 -6.24 -3.35 -1.84
C ILE A 59 -5.06 -4.30 -2.04
N LEU A 60 -3.90 -3.99 -1.45
CA LEU A 60 -2.69 -4.80 -1.63
C LEU A 60 -2.66 -5.98 -0.70
N ALA A 61 -2.99 -5.82 0.58
CA ALA A 61 -2.99 -6.91 1.55
C ALA A 61 -4.27 -7.78 1.51
N GLY A 62 -5.28 -7.36 0.75
CA GLY A 62 -6.55 -8.10 0.63
C GLY A 62 -7.37 -8.13 1.92
N GLY A 63 -7.20 -7.12 2.77
CA GLY A 63 -7.85 -7.01 4.08
C GLY A 63 -7.03 -7.59 5.24
N ASP A 64 -5.94 -8.32 4.97
CA ASP A 64 -5.06 -8.86 6.01
C ASP A 64 -3.81 -7.99 6.15
N ALA A 65 -3.77 -7.14 7.19
CA ALA A 65 -2.59 -6.32 7.48
C ALA A 65 -1.33 -7.17 7.75
N GLY A 66 -1.48 -8.41 8.23
CA GLY A 66 -0.38 -9.34 8.43
C GLY A 66 0.30 -9.77 7.13
N ALA A 67 -0.37 -9.63 5.99
CA ALA A 67 0.23 -9.89 4.69
C ALA A 67 1.27 -8.83 4.29
N LEU A 68 1.25 -7.64 4.91
CA LEU A 68 2.24 -6.58 4.67
C LEU A 68 3.64 -6.97 5.15
N GLY A 69 3.71 -7.88 6.12
CA GLY A 69 4.95 -8.29 6.75
C GLY A 69 5.36 -7.41 7.92
N PRO A 70 6.55 -7.66 8.50
CA PRO A 70 7.11 -6.80 9.53
C PRO A 70 7.33 -5.39 8.95
N MET A 71 6.70 -4.39 9.57
CA MET A 71 6.92 -2.97 9.28
C MET A 71 7.94 -2.36 10.23
#